data_AF-A0A956F758-F1
#
_entry.id   AF-A0A956F758-F1
#
_cell.length_a   1.000
_cell.length_b   1.000
_cell.length_c   1.000
_cell.angle_alpha   90.00
_cell.angle_beta   90.00
_cell.angle_gamma   90.00
#
_symmetry.space_group_name_H-M   'P 1'
#
loop_
_entity.id
_entity.type
_entity.pdbx_description
1 polymer ?
#
loop_
_entity_poly.entity_id
_entity_poly.type
_entity_poly.pdbx_seq_one_letter_code
_entity_poly.pdbx_strand_id
1 'polypeptide(L)'
;MELRPSVASFSFDAARFDELRQRVSSGSLDPAANRLSRAPTPLAEPPMDLRPGAGAERLAALAAKGEQALRAGKVASLVLNGGMATRFGGGAKGVVSVVEGEPRASFLAVKLGQVRTAAQALGARIPVVLMHSFATEGPSAAHLAEIDWSGVNEGDRDSFSQSIMPRVLPDGTPLAELPGADALDDTDLYSAPGHGDTLGRLRESGVLSRLLARGVEHVLVSNVDNLGASLDPVVVGAHLQAVDGGASMSVEVVRREAGDAGGCVAVLDDGTAAIVEAFRLPEGVDLAHYPHFNTNTLWLRADAFDREIPLTWFAVRKRIDWPDASVTGEDGKLEVVQLERLIGQATEAVPSAYLEVDRRARFCPIKVREDLSKEAEMLRAFAREAGVVG
;
A
#
# COMPACT_ATOMS: atom_id res chain seq x y z
N MET A 1 -18.06 3.91 -21.75
CA MET A 1 -17.37 5.19 -21.50
C MET A 1 -15.94 5.09 -21.97
N GLU A 2 -15.39 6.14 -22.57
CA GLU A 2 -13.96 6.25 -22.87
C GLU A 2 -13.28 7.19 -21.85
N LEU A 3 -12.02 6.94 -21.55
CA LEU A 3 -11.21 7.84 -20.73
C LEU A 3 -10.81 9.09 -21.51
N ARG A 4 -10.49 10.16 -20.80
CA ARG A 4 -9.85 11.33 -21.40
C ARG A 4 -8.53 10.97 -22.08
N PRO A 5 -8.16 11.67 -23.18
CA PRO A 5 -6.88 11.44 -23.87
C PRO A 5 -5.65 11.52 -22.96
N SER A 6 -5.68 12.40 -21.95
CA SER A 6 -4.59 12.59 -20.97
C SER A 6 -4.30 11.37 -20.09
N VAL A 7 -5.29 10.50 -19.89
CA VAL A 7 -5.18 9.28 -19.05
C VAL A 7 -5.49 8.00 -19.83
N ALA A 8 -5.63 8.07 -21.16
CA ALA A 8 -5.99 6.93 -22.00
C ALA A 8 -4.91 5.82 -22.05
N SER A 9 -3.68 6.11 -21.64
CA SER A 9 -2.58 5.13 -21.56
C SER A 9 -2.67 4.21 -20.33
N PHE A 10 -3.49 4.56 -19.33
CA PHE A 10 -3.63 3.76 -18.12
C PHE A 10 -4.61 2.60 -18.34
N SER A 11 -4.34 1.47 -17.68
CA SER A 11 -5.21 0.29 -17.77
C SER A 11 -6.59 0.63 -17.23
N PHE A 12 -7.63 0.33 -18.01
CA PHE A 12 -9.02 0.55 -17.64
C PHE A 12 -9.92 -0.54 -18.23
N ASP A 13 -10.63 -1.23 -17.35
CA ASP A 13 -11.63 -2.23 -17.71
C ASP A 13 -13.01 -1.58 -17.73
N ALA A 14 -13.44 -1.16 -18.92
CA ALA A 14 -14.72 -0.49 -19.13
C ALA A 14 -15.91 -1.38 -18.77
N ALA A 15 -15.83 -2.69 -19.05
CA ALA A 15 -16.90 -3.63 -18.75
C ALA A 15 -17.07 -3.81 -17.23
N ARG A 16 -15.95 -3.93 -16.51
CA ARG A 16 -15.95 -3.96 -15.05
C ARG A 16 -16.48 -2.65 -14.45
N PHE A 17 -16.08 -1.51 -14.99
CA PHE A 17 -16.58 -0.22 -14.54
C PHE A 17 -18.10 -0.10 -14.71
N ASP A 18 -18.62 -0.52 -15.87
CA ASP A 18 -20.06 -0.52 -16.14
C ASP A 18 -20.83 -1.41 -15.15
N GLU A 19 -20.30 -2.59 -14.80
CA GLU A 19 -20.87 -3.45 -13.77
C GLU A 19 -20.88 -2.75 -12.39
N LEU A 20 -19.75 -2.16 -11.99
CA LEU A 20 -19.61 -1.54 -10.68
C LEU A 20 -20.51 -0.31 -10.51
N ARG A 21 -20.62 0.55 -11.53
CA ARG A 21 -21.51 1.72 -11.44
C ARG A 21 -22.99 1.33 -11.42
N GLN A 22 -23.38 0.24 -12.09
CA GLN A 22 -24.75 -0.31 -11.97
C GLN A 22 -25.02 -0.78 -10.54
N ARG A 23 -24.04 -1.40 -9.89
CA ARG A 23 -24.15 -1.82 -8.48
C ARG A 23 -24.21 -0.63 -7.51
N VAL A 24 -23.49 0.45 -7.79
CA VAL A 24 -23.61 1.73 -7.07
C VAL A 24 -25.03 2.27 -7.22
N SER A 25 -25.51 2.40 -8.46
CA SER A 25 -26.86 2.87 -8.79
C SER A 25 -27.97 2.07 -8.11
N SER A 26 -27.81 0.75 -8.03
CA SER A 26 -28.77 -0.16 -7.38
C SER A 26 -28.68 -0.16 -5.85
N GLY A 27 -27.70 0.54 -5.26
CA GLY A 27 -27.41 0.51 -3.82
C GLY A 27 -26.77 -0.79 -3.32
N SER A 28 -26.38 -1.71 -4.20
CA SER A 28 -25.70 -2.96 -3.82
C SER A 28 -24.20 -2.78 -3.55
N LEU A 29 -23.66 -1.61 -3.90
CA LEU A 29 -22.30 -1.18 -3.63
C LEU A 29 -22.33 0.22 -3.00
N ASP A 30 -22.50 0.24 -1.67
CA ASP A 30 -22.61 1.44 -0.83
C ASP A 30 -21.70 1.30 0.40
N PRO A 31 -21.17 2.39 1.00
CA PRO A 31 -20.36 2.31 2.20
C PRO A 31 -20.98 1.50 3.36
N ALA A 32 -22.31 1.52 3.53
CA ALA A 32 -22.99 0.72 4.54
C ALA A 32 -22.88 -0.79 4.25
N ALA A 33 -22.87 -1.17 2.97
CA ALA A 33 -22.70 -2.56 2.53
C ALA A 33 -21.27 -3.09 2.69
N ASN A 34 -20.30 -2.24 3.02
CA ASN A 34 -18.92 -2.66 3.29
C ASN A 34 -18.77 -3.42 4.63
N ARG A 35 -19.76 -3.28 5.54
CA ARG A 35 -19.70 -3.87 6.88
C ARG A 35 -19.91 -5.38 6.86
N LEU A 36 -19.16 -6.09 7.69
CA LEU A 36 -19.38 -7.49 8.00
C LEU A 36 -20.76 -7.65 8.68
N SER A 37 -21.42 -8.78 8.42
CA SER A 37 -22.73 -9.09 8.98
C SER A 37 -22.70 -9.37 10.48
N ARG A 38 -21.55 -9.83 11.00
CA ARG A 38 -21.29 -10.02 12.42
C ARG A 38 -19.89 -9.55 12.79
N ALA A 39 -19.69 -9.27 14.07
CA ALA A 39 -18.39 -8.88 14.59
C ALA A 39 -17.45 -10.08 14.49
N PRO A 40 -16.26 -9.94 13.86
CA PRO A 40 -15.27 -11.00 13.86
C PRO A 40 -14.72 -11.18 15.28
N THR A 41 -14.02 -12.28 15.54
CA THR A 41 -13.42 -12.53 16.86
C THR A 41 -11.96 -12.08 16.87
N PRO A 42 -11.41 -11.65 18.03
CA PRO A 42 -9.97 -11.43 18.15
C PRO A 42 -9.18 -12.72 17.93
N LEU A 43 -7.90 -12.60 17.58
CA LEU A 43 -7.00 -13.75 17.52
C LEU A 43 -6.95 -14.47 18.87
N ALA A 44 -7.11 -15.80 18.85
CA ALA A 44 -6.96 -16.64 20.04
C ALA A 44 -5.48 -16.80 20.44
N GLU A 45 -4.62 -17.03 19.44
CA GLU A 45 -3.18 -17.09 19.61
C GLU A 45 -2.54 -15.78 19.13
N PRO A 46 -1.57 -15.21 19.86
CA PRO A 46 -0.91 -13.99 19.42
C PRO A 46 -0.11 -14.24 18.14
N PRO A 47 0.08 -13.21 17.30
CA PRO A 47 1.03 -13.24 16.18
C PRO A 47 2.43 -13.66 16.64
N MET A 48 3.27 -14.08 15.69
CA MET A 48 4.67 -14.37 15.98
C MET A 48 5.37 -13.11 16.47
N ASP A 49 5.79 -13.09 17.74
CA ASP A 49 6.47 -11.94 18.34
C ASP A 49 7.90 -11.82 17.79
N LEU A 50 8.21 -10.71 17.12
CA LEU A 50 9.54 -10.37 16.61
C LEU A 50 10.15 -9.15 17.31
N ARG A 51 9.51 -8.66 18.38
CA ARG A 51 9.99 -7.50 19.12
C ARG A 51 11.30 -7.84 19.85
N PRO A 52 12.13 -6.82 20.15
CA PRO A 52 13.31 -7.02 20.99
C PRO A 52 12.97 -7.77 22.29
N GLY A 53 13.71 -8.83 22.58
CA GLY A 53 13.49 -9.68 23.75
C GLY A 53 12.65 -10.95 23.51
N ALA A 54 12.07 -11.14 22.32
CA ALA A 54 11.25 -12.32 21.98
C ALA A 54 12.06 -13.63 21.75
N GLY A 55 13.13 -13.84 22.51
CA GLY A 55 14.02 -15.01 22.42
C GLY A 55 15.17 -14.81 21.43
N ALA A 56 16.34 -14.42 21.95
CA ALA A 56 17.50 -14.02 21.15
C ALA A 56 17.98 -15.10 20.17
N GLU A 57 17.97 -16.37 20.58
CA GLU A 57 18.39 -17.49 19.71
C GLU A 57 17.45 -17.67 18.51
N ARG A 58 16.13 -17.58 18.72
CA ARG A 58 15.14 -17.64 17.65
C ARG A 58 15.32 -16.47 16.68
N LEU A 59 15.44 -15.24 17.20
CA LEU A 59 15.62 -14.06 16.36
C LEU A 59 16.94 -14.12 15.55
N ALA A 60 18.01 -14.64 16.13
CA ALA A 60 19.28 -14.85 15.43
C ALA A 60 19.16 -15.92 14.31
N ALA A 61 18.45 -17.02 14.57
CA ALA A 61 18.20 -18.05 13.56
C ALA A 61 17.34 -17.51 12.40
N LEU A 62 16.32 -16.71 12.71
CA LEU A 62 15.51 -16.01 11.71
C LEU A 62 16.35 -15.04 10.89
N ALA A 63 17.15 -14.19 11.54
CA ALA A 63 18.05 -13.26 10.88
C ALA A 63 18.98 -13.99 9.89
N ALA A 64 19.62 -15.08 10.32
CA ALA A 64 20.50 -15.87 9.46
C ALA A 64 19.77 -16.42 8.22
N LYS A 65 18.54 -16.94 8.40
CA LYS A 65 17.71 -17.43 7.30
C LYS A 65 17.33 -16.29 6.33
N GLY A 66 16.96 -15.13 6.86
CA GLY A 66 16.60 -13.97 6.05
C GLY A 66 17.79 -13.38 5.28
N GLU A 67 18.94 -13.23 5.92
CA GLU A 67 20.18 -12.79 5.27
C GLU A 67 20.58 -13.73 4.14
N GLN A 68 20.45 -15.04 4.34
CA GLN A 68 20.73 -16.03 3.30
C GLN A 68 19.84 -15.81 2.07
N ALA A 69 18.54 -15.60 2.26
CA ALA A 69 17.61 -15.36 1.16
C ALA A 69 17.88 -14.04 0.44
N LEU A 70 18.16 -12.97 1.20
CA LEU A 70 18.55 -11.67 0.64
C LEU A 70 19.85 -11.78 -0.18
N ARG A 71 20.88 -12.44 0.36
CA ARG A 71 22.16 -12.67 -0.32
C ARG A 71 22.01 -13.52 -1.59
N ALA A 72 21.05 -14.46 -1.59
CA ALA A 72 20.72 -15.27 -2.74
C ALA A 72 19.90 -14.54 -3.82
N GLY A 73 19.53 -13.27 -3.61
CA GLY A 73 18.73 -12.49 -4.57
C GLY A 73 17.26 -12.92 -4.66
N LYS A 74 16.76 -13.65 -3.64
CA LYS A 74 15.40 -14.21 -3.63
C LYS A 74 14.31 -13.22 -3.22
N VAL A 75 14.68 -12.00 -2.84
CA VAL A 75 13.76 -11.01 -2.26
C VAL A 75 13.76 -9.74 -3.10
N ALA A 76 12.58 -9.21 -3.39
CA ALA A 76 12.39 -7.88 -3.98
C ALA A 76 11.61 -6.95 -3.04
N SER A 77 11.78 -5.64 -3.22
CA SER A 77 11.03 -4.60 -2.53
C SER A 77 10.06 -3.92 -3.49
N LEU A 78 8.77 -3.91 -3.16
CA LEU A 78 7.70 -3.23 -3.89
C LEU A 78 7.17 -2.08 -3.02
N VAL A 79 7.29 -0.86 -3.51
CA VAL A 79 6.84 0.35 -2.82
C VAL A 79 5.55 0.86 -3.43
N LEU A 80 4.50 0.95 -2.60
CA LEU A 80 3.21 1.53 -2.95
C LEU A 80 3.32 3.06 -2.95
N ASN A 81 3.39 3.66 -4.14
CA ASN A 81 3.55 5.09 -4.37
C ASN A 81 2.41 5.67 -5.25
N GLY A 82 1.21 5.11 -5.17
CA GLY A 82 0.02 5.60 -5.90
C GLY A 82 -0.72 6.74 -5.20
N GLY A 83 -0.39 7.01 -3.93
CA GLY A 83 -1.08 7.99 -3.10
C GLY A 83 -0.63 9.43 -3.34
N MET A 84 -1.61 10.32 -3.46
CA MET A 84 -1.39 11.77 -3.50
C MET A 84 -1.19 12.33 -2.09
N ALA A 85 -0.36 13.36 -1.98
CA ALA A 85 -0.12 14.12 -0.76
C ALA A 85 -1.09 15.31 -0.65
N THR A 86 -2.39 15.05 -0.78
CA THR A 86 -3.42 16.11 -0.73
C THR A 86 -3.34 16.93 0.56
N ARG A 87 -3.02 16.27 1.69
CA ARG A 87 -2.79 16.91 3.00
C ARG A 87 -1.47 17.69 3.13
N PHE A 88 -0.60 17.64 2.11
CA PHE A 88 0.69 18.37 2.07
C PHE A 88 0.67 19.55 1.09
N GLY A 89 -0.48 19.81 0.45
CA GLY A 89 -0.62 20.83 -0.59
C GLY A 89 -0.64 20.28 -2.02
N GLY A 90 -0.77 18.95 -2.20
CA GLY A 90 -0.87 18.28 -3.50
C GLY A 90 0.42 17.55 -3.91
N GLY A 91 0.40 16.93 -5.09
CA GLY A 91 1.52 16.18 -5.65
C GLY A 91 1.68 14.74 -5.14
N ALA A 92 2.65 14.01 -5.69
CA ALA A 92 2.93 12.63 -5.33
C ALA A 92 3.60 12.54 -3.94
N LYS A 93 3.10 11.68 -3.05
CA LYS A 93 3.67 11.58 -1.70
C LYS A 93 5.12 11.13 -1.67
N GLY A 94 5.52 10.27 -2.60
CA GLY A 94 6.89 9.77 -2.69
C GLY A 94 7.96 10.84 -2.93
N VAL A 95 7.61 11.98 -3.54
CA VAL A 95 8.58 13.05 -3.85
C VAL A 95 8.72 14.08 -2.73
N VAL A 96 7.89 13.99 -1.68
CA VAL A 96 7.96 14.89 -0.53
C VAL A 96 9.27 14.67 0.22
N SER A 97 10.02 15.75 0.44
CA SER A 97 11.23 15.75 1.26
C SER A 97 10.88 15.41 2.72
N VAL A 98 11.65 14.50 3.30
CA VAL A 98 11.54 14.06 4.70
C VAL A 98 12.58 14.70 5.62
N VAL A 99 13.54 15.44 5.05
CA VAL A 99 14.55 16.19 5.81
C VAL A 99 14.50 17.65 5.39
N GLU A 100 14.18 18.52 6.35
CA GLU A 100 14.13 19.96 6.11
C GLU A 100 15.46 20.49 5.54
N GLY A 101 15.35 21.28 4.46
CA GLY A 101 16.50 21.83 3.73
C GLY A 101 17.11 20.88 2.70
N GLU A 102 16.69 19.62 2.63
CA GLU A 102 17.24 18.60 1.73
C GLU A 102 16.17 18.13 0.73
N PRO A 103 15.94 18.84 -0.38
CA PRO A 103 14.84 18.53 -1.32
C PRO A 103 15.00 17.16 -1.99
N ARG A 104 16.23 16.65 -2.12
CA ARG A 104 16.50 15.31 -2.68
C ARG A 104 16.25 14.19 -1.68
N ALA A 105 16.22 14.48 -0.38
CA ALA A 105 15.96 13.52 0.68
C ALA A 105 14.46 13.25 0.83
N SER A 106 13.84 12.74 -0.24
CA SER A 106 12.41 12.37 -0.31
C SER A 106 12.10 10.99 0.27
N PHE A 107 10.83 10.67 0.48
CA PHE A 107 10.40 9.31 0.84
C PHE A 107 10.93 8.26 -0.14
N LEU A 108 10.81 8.50 -1.45
CA LEU A 108 11.34 7.59 -2.48
C LEU A 108 12.86 7.45 -2.36
N ALA A 109 13.57 8.55 -2.14
CA ALA A 109 15.03 8.52 -1.99
C ALA A 109 15.45 7.66 -0.80
N VAL A 110 14.79 7.81 0.34
CA VAL A 110 15.09 6.99 1.53
C VAL A 110 14.74 5.52 1.29
N LYS A 111 13.56 5.20 0.74
CA LYS A 111 13.18 3.82 0.41
C LYS A 111 14.18 3.13 -0.54
N LEU A 112 14.60 3.83 -1.60
CA LEU A 112 15.57 3.32 -2.56
C LEU A 112 16.96 3.19 -1.95
N GLY A 113 17.39 4.19 -1.17
CA GLY A 113 18.64 4.17 -0.42
C GLY A 113 18.72 3.01 0.57
N GLN A 114 17.64 2.69 1.30
CA GLN A 114 17.55 1.52 2.18
C GLN A 114 17.80 0.21 1.42
N VAL A 115 17.16 0.04 0.25
CA VAL A 115 17.36 -1.16 -0.58
C VAL A 115 18.80 -1.22 -1.10
N ARG A 116 19.34 -0.11 -1.61
CA ARG A 116 20.73 -0.02 -2.07
C ARG A 116 21.72 -0.38 -0.96
N THR A 117 21.60 0.24 0.21
CA THR A 117 22.49 -0.01 1.35
C THR A 117 22.44 -1.48 1.78
N ALA A 118 21.25 -2.07 1.86
CA ALA A 118 21.09 -3.49 2.17
C ALA A 118 21.75 -4.39 1.10
N ALA A 119 21.54 -4.10 -0.18
CA ALA A 119 22.15 -4.84 -1.29
C ALA A 119 23.68 -4.77 -1.25
N GLN A 120 24.25 -3.58 -1.01
CA GLN A 120 25.70 -3.37 -0.89
C GLN A 120 26.29 -4.10 0.31
N ALA A 121 25.67 -3.98 1.48
CA ALA A 121 26.13 -4.64 2.70
C ALA A 121 26.16 -6.18 2.57
N LEU A 122 25.23 -6.75 1.81
CA LEU A 122 25.13 -8.19 1.59
C LEU A 122 25.90 -8.70 0.36
N GLY A 123 26.43 -7.80 -0.48
CA GLY A 123 27.01 -8.15 -1.78
C GLY A 123 25.98 -8.79 -2.72
N ALA A 124 24.73 -8.35 -2.65
CA ALA A 124 23.58 -8.97 -3.32
C ALA A 124 22.96 -8.04 -4.38
N ARG A 125 22.07 -8.60 -5.21
CA ARG A 125 21.18 -7.85 -6.10
C ARG A 125 19.77 -7.94 -5.52
N ILE A 126 19.15 -6.80 -5.24
CA ILE A 126 17.81 -6.73 -4.66
C ILE A 126 16.96 -5.85 -5.56
N PRO A 127 16.07 -6.44 -6.38
CA PRO A 127 15.16 -5.67 -7.23
C PRO A 127 14.25 -4.76 -6.41
N VAL A 128 14.01 -3.56 -6.93
CA VAL A 128 13.01 -2.63 -6.42
C VAL A 128 11.95 -2.34 -7.48
N VAL A 129 10.69 -2.35 -7.05
CA VAL A 129 9.54 -2.08 -7.88
C VAL A 129 8.77 -0.89 -7.31
N LEU A 130 8.55 0.15 -8.11
CA LEU A 130 7.70 1.27 -7.72
C LEU A 130 6.33 1.14 -8.37
N MET A 131 5.28 1.07 -7.55
CA MET A 131 3.91 1.13 -8.03
C MET A 131 3.42 2.59 -8.02
N HIS A 132 3.06 3.13 -9.18
CA HIS A 132 2.52 4.48 -9.33
C HIS A 132 1.01 4.46 -9.59
N SER A 133 0.40 5.64 -9.61
CA SER A 133 -0.92 5.88 -10.21
C SER A 133 -0.79 6.93 -11.31
N PHE A 134 -1.87 7.16 -12.06
CA PHE A 134 -1.89 8.24 -13.06
C PHE A 134 -1.53 9.62 -12.50
N ALA A 135 -1.79 9.84 -11.20
CA ALA A 135 -1.50 11.10 -10.54
C ALA A 135 -0.06 11.19 -10.02
N THR A 136 0.64 10.06 -9.86
CA THR A 136 1.99 10.02 -9.28
C THR A 136 3.10 9.62 -10.24
N GLU A 137 2.79 8.99 -11.38
CA GLU A 137 3.78 8.50 -12.34
C GLU A 137 4.67 9.62 -12.88
N GLY A 138 4.09 10.67 -13.46
CA GLY A 138 4.83 11.80 -14.03
C GLY A 138 5.74 12.51 -13.01
N PRO A 139 5.21 13.00 -11.87
CA PRO A 139 6.03 13.62 -10.83
C PRO A 139 7.12 12.69 -10.27
N SER A 140 6.82 11.39 -10.12
CA SER A 140 7.82 10.42 -9.65
C SER A 140 8.92 10.21 -10.68
N ALA A 141 8.59 10.10 -11.97
CA ALA A 141 9.58 9.88 -13.02
C ALA A 141 10.61 11.00 -13.10
N ALA A 142 10.16 12.27 -13.04
CA ALA A 142 11.04 13.43 -13.01
C ALA A 142 11.97 13.39 -11.78
N HIS A 143 11.39 13.18 -10.59
CA HIS A 143 12.15 13.14 -9.34
C HIS A 143 13.15 11.98 -9.27
N LEU A 144 12.76 10.79 -9.74
CA LEU A 144 13.63 9.60 -9.79
C LEU A 144 14.84 9.81 -10.70
N ALA A 145 14.68 10.55 -11.80
CA ALA A 145 15.79 10.93 -12.65
C ALA A 145 16.74 11.91 -11.94
N GLU A 146 16.20 12.89 -11.21
CA GLU A 146 17.00 13.87 -10.47
C GLU A 146 17.85 13.25 -9.34
N ILE A 147 17.32 12.21 -8.68
CA ILE A 147 18.02 11.50 -7.60
C ILE A 147 18.79 10.26 -8.09
N ASP A 148 18.80 9.98 -9.41
CA ASP A 148 19.34 8.76 -10.04
C ASP A 148 18.90 7.47 -9.31
N TRP A 149 17.59 7.36 -9.02
CA TRP A 149 17.02 6.23 -8.26
C TRP A 149 17.78 5.94 -6.95
N SER A 150 18.37 6.97 -6.34
CA SER A 150 19.29 6.85 -5.20
C SER A 150 20.38 5.80 -5.40
N GLY A 151 20.91 5.65 -6.61
CA GLY A 151 22.02 4.76 -6.94
C GLY A 151 21.67 3.27 -6.93
N VAL A 152 20.39 2.88 -6.95
CA VAL A 152 20.00 1.47 -7.21
C VAL A 152 20.50 1.06 -8.59
N ASN A 153 20.98 -0.17 -8.81
CA ASN A 153 21.49 -0.58 -10.13
C ASN A 153 20.39 -0.58 -11.20
N GLU A 154 20.68 -0.13 -12.42
CA GLU A 154 19.69 -0.04 -13.51
C GLU A 154 18.93 -1.35 -13.76
N GLY A 155 19.62 -2.50 -13.74
CA GLY A 155 19.00 -3.81 -13.95
C GLY A 155 18.08 -4.29 -12.81
N ASP A 156 18.06 -3.57 -11.68
CA ASP A 156 17.25 -3.86 -10.50
C ASP A 156 16.09 -2.86 -10.34
N ARG A 157 15.97 -1.86 -11.24
CA ARG A 157 14.92 -0.84 -11.21
C ARG A 157 13.72 -1.31 -12.05
N ASP A 158 12.54 -1.39 -11.44
CA ASP A 158 11.29 -1.61 -12.15
C ASP A 158 10.20 -0.66 -11.63
N SER A 159 9.21 -0.39 -12.48
CA SER A 159 7.99 0.32 -12.08
C SER A 159 6.80 -0.14 -12.91
N PHE A 160 5.61 0.11 -12.38
CA PHE A 160 4.36 -0.03 -13.11
C PHE A 160 3.30 0.89 -12.51
N SER A 161 2.27 1.17 -13.28
CA SER A 161 1.13 1.96 -12.83
C SER A 161 -0.09 1.09 -12.53
N GLN A 162 -0.82 1.49 -11.48
CA GLN A 162 -2.17 1.03 -11.21
C GLN A 162 -3.07 1.27 -12.42
N SER A 163 -4.17 0.51 -12.48
CA SER A 163 -5.30 0.87 -13.30
C SER A 163 -5.94 2.18 -12.82
N ILE A 164 -6.83 2.72 -13.63
CA ILE A 164 -7.56 3.95 -13.35
C ILE A 164 -9.06 3.65 -13.28
N MET A 165 -9.77 4.36 -12.39
CA MET A 165 -11.20 4.20 -12.19
C MET A 165 -11.89 5.57 -12.19
N PRO A 166 -12.88 5.80 -13.08
CA PRO A 166 -13.70 7.00 -13.02
C PRO A 166 -14.48 7.07 -11.71
N ARG A 167 -14.63 8.29 -11.19
CA ARG A 167 -15.56 8.57 -10.11
C ARG A 167 -16.97 8.65 -10.69
N VAL A 168 -17.95 8.30 -9.88
CA VAL A 168 -19.37 8.39 -10.24
C VAL A 168 -20.14 9.19 -9.18
N LEU A 169 -21.28 9.74 -9.56
CA LEU A 169 -22.28 10.19 -8.59
C LEU A 169 -22.89 9.00 -7.83
N PRO A 170 -23.59 9.22 -6.71
CA PRO A 170 -24.29 8.15 -5.99
C PRO A 170 -25.31 7.37 -6.85
N ASP A 171 -25.77 7.93 -7.96
CA ASP A 171 -26.65 7.24 -8.92
C ASP A 171 -25.91 6.42 -9.99
N GLY A 172 -24.57 6.41 -9.96
CA GLY A 172 -23.72 5.70 -10.92
C GLY A 172 -23.33 6.50 -12.16
N THR A 173 -23.74 7.77 -12.28
CA THR A 173 -23.36 8.64 -13.41
C THR A 173 -21.88 9.01 -13.36
N PRO A 174 -21.06 8.74 -14.40
CA PRO A 174 -19.66 9.15 -14.42
C PRO A 174 -19.49 10.67 -14.38
N LEU A 175 -18.57 11.16 -13.55
CA LEU A 175 -18.33 12.60 -13.40
C LEU A 175 -17.89 13.25 -14.72
N ALA A 176 -17.15 12.52 -15.56
CA ALA A 176 -16.68 13.01 -16.86
C ALA A 176 -17.83 13.33 -17.85
N GLU A 177 -19.06 12.84 -17.58
CA GLU A 177 -20.24 13.09 -18.39
C GLU A 177 -21.06 14.31 -17.89
N LEU A 178 -20.69 14.89 -16.75
CA LEU A 178 -21.40 16.02 -16.15
C LEU A 178 -20.98 17.37 -16.78
N PRO A 179 -21.90 18.34 -16.85
CA PRO A 179 -21.55 19.71 -17.21
C PRO A 179 -20.44 20.28 -16.30
N GLY A 180 -19.47 20.95 -16.92
CA GLY A 180 -18.32 21.54 -16.21
C GLY A 180 -17.16 20.58 -15.94
N ALA A 181 -17.28 19.29 -16.27
CA ALA A 181 -16.19 18.33 -16.11
C ALA A 181 -14.91 18.79 -16.85
N ASP A 182 -15.03 19.39 -18.03
CA ASP A 182 -13.90 19.89 -18.84
C ASP A 182 -13.02 20.95 -18.15
N ALA A 183 -13.54 21.61 -17.12
CA ALA A 183 -12.79 22.57 -16.32
C ALA A 183 -12.01 21.93 -15.16
N LEU A 184 -12.15 20.61 -14.94
CA LEU A 184 -11.54 19.88 -13.84
C LEU A 184 -10.31 19.08 -14.27
N ASP A 185 -9.38 18.94 -13.33
CA ASP A 185 -8.21 18.10 -13.48
C ASP A 185 -8.61 16.61 -13.46
N ASP A 186 -7.78 15.76 -14.07
CA ASP A 186 -8.03 14.31 -14.08
C ASP A 186 -8.06 13.73 -12.66
N THR A 187 -7.35 14.34 -11.71
CA THR A 187 -7.38 13.95 -10.30
C THR A 187 -8.71 14.25 -9.61
N ASP A 188 -9.62 15.01 -10.22
CA ASP A 188 -10.96 15.24 -9.70
C ASP A 188 -11.98 14.27 -10.30
N LEU A 189 -11.76 13.84 -11.54
CA LEU A 189 -12.68 12.95 -12.28
C LEU A 189 -12.36 11.46 -12.09
N TYR A 190 -11.09 11.13 -11.85
CA TYR A 190 -10.61 9.76 -11.76
C TYR A 190 -9.96 9.47 -10.39
N SER A 191 -9.74 8.19 -10.13
CA SER A 191 -9.07 7.68 -8.94
C SER A 191 -8.27 6.43 -9.28
N ALA A 192 -7.20 6.17 -8.52
CA ALA A 192 -6.60 4.85 -8.50
C ALA A 192 -7.49 3.92 -7.65
N PRO A 193 -7.75 2.67 -8.07
CA PRO A 193 -8.71 1.79 -7.39
C PRO A 193 -8.15 1.12 -6.14
N GLY A 194 -7.40 1.86 -5.32
CA GLY A 194 -6.81 1.38 -4.08
C GLY A 194 -5.62 0.43 -4.28
N HIS A 195 -4.84 0.23 -3.21
CA HIS A 195 -3.59 -0.56 -3.24
C HIS A 195 -3.82 -2.06 -3.49
N GLY A 196 -5.04 -2.58 -3.39
CA GLY A 196 -5.34 -3.96 -3.79
C GLY A 196 -5.11 -4.22 -5.28
N ASP A 197 -5.15 -3.17 -6.11
CA ASP A 197 -4.88 -3.24 -7.54
C ASP A 197 -3.47 -3.74 -7.89
N THR A 198 -2.51 -3.56 -6.96
CA THR A 198 -1.14 -4.04 -7.06
C THR A 198 -1.07 -5.53 -7.40
N LEU A 199 -1.96 -6.36 -6.84
CA LEU A 199 -1.91 -7.82 -6.99
C LEU A 199 -2.06 -8.25 -8.46
N GLY A 200 -3.01 -7.65 -9.18
CA GLY A 200 -3.21 -7.94 -10.61
C GLY A 200 -2.24 -7.19 -11.52
N ARG A 201 -2.00 -5.90 -11.23
CA ARG A 201 -1.17 -5.03 -12.09
C ARG A 201 0.29 -5.41 -12.11
N LEU A 202 0.84 -5.98 -11.03
CA LEU A 202 2.22 -6.49 -11.02
C LEU A 202 2.41 -7.62 -12.06
N ARG A 203 1.41 -8.50 -12.20
CA ARG A 203 1.39 -9.58 -13.18
C ARG A 203 1.19 -9.05 -14.60
N GLU A 204 0.15 -8.26 -14.81
CA GLU A 204 -0.24 -7.74 -16.13
C GLU A 204 0.80 -6.79 -16.74
N SER A 205 1.59 -6.09 -15.93
CA SER A 205 2.70 -5.24 -16.41
C SER A 205 3.94 -6.03 -16.86
N GLY A 206 3.96 -7.34 -16.64
CA GLY A 206 5.13 -8.20 -16.90
C GLY A 206 6.27 -8.01 -15.91
N VAL A 207 6.13 -7.14 -14.90
CA VAL A 207 7.14 -6.96 -13.84
C VAL A 207 7.29 -8.25 -13.04
N LEU A 208 6.20 -8.92 -12.69
CA LEU A 208 6.26 -10.22 -11.99
C LEU A 208 7.13 -11.23 -12.75
N SER A 209 6.93 -11.36 -14.05
CA SER A 209 7.72 -12.28 -14.89
C SER A 209 9.20 -11.93 -14.89
N ARG A 210 9.56 -10.63 -14.89
CA ARG A 210 10.96 -10.18 -14.77
C ARG A 210 11.56 -10.50 -13.40
N LEU A 211 10.79 -10.31 -12.32
CA LEU A 211 11.23 -10.69 -10.97
C LEU A 211 11.49 -12.20 -10.87
N LEU A 212 10.55 -13.02 -11.33
CA LEU A 212 10.67 -14.48 -11.34
C LEU A 212 11.89 -14.93 -12.18
N ALA A 213 12.11 -14.33 -13.34
CA ALA A 213 13.27 -14.62 -14.19
C ALA A 213 14.62 -14.27 -13.52
N ARG A 214 14.63 -13.36 -12.53
CA ARG A 214 15.80 -13.02 -11.71
C ARG A 214 15.96 -13.92 -10.48
N GLY A 215 15.08 -14.90 -10.27
CA GLY A 215 15.11 -15.79 -9.12
C GLY A 215 14.46 -15.22 -7.85
N VAL A 216 13.68 -14.15 -7.98
CA VAL A 216 12.90 -13.61 -6.85
C VAL A 216 11.78 -14.58 -6.50
N GLU A 217 11.73 -14.97 -5.23
CA GLU A 217 10.71 -15.86 -4.66
C GLU A 217 9.80 -15.12 -3.68
N HIS A 218 10.22 -13.97 -3.14
CA HIS A 218 9.49 -13.22 -2.12
C HIS A 218 9.49 -11.71 -2.41
N VAL A 219 8.38 -11.05 -2.12
CA VAL A 219 8.20 -9.61 -2.34
C VAL A 219 7.73 -8.95 -1.05
N LEU A 220 8.53 -8.01 -0.54
CA LEU A 220 8.09 -7.04 0.45
C LEU A 220 7.21 -6.00 -0.24
N VAL A 221 5.98 -5.80 0.24
CA VAL A 221 5.09 -4.72 -0.19
C VAL A 221 4.95 -3.72 0.96
N SER A 222 5.31 -2.46 0.73
CA SER A 222 5.24 -1.42 1.77
C SER A 222 4.74 -0.07 1.24
N ASN A 223 4.09 0.71 2.11
CA ASN A 223 3.73 2.08 1.80
C ASN A 223 4.98 2.97 1.67
N VAL A 224 4.97 3.89 0.71
CA VAL A 224 6.06 4.88 0.55
C VAL A 224 6.25 5.75 1.80
N ASP A 225 5.20 5.98 2.57
CA ASP A 225 5.20 6.86 3.74
C ASP A 225 5.64 6.21 5.06
N ASN A 226 5.81 4.89 5.09
CA ASN A 226 6.33 4.16 6.24
C ASN A 226 7.80 3.79 6.00
N LEU A 227 8.73 4.64 6.42
CA LEU A 227 10.17 4.41 6.23
C LEU A 227 10.72 3.27 7.11
N GLY A 228 10.02 2.87 8.18
CA GLY A 228 10.39 1.73 9.01
C GLY A 228 10.20 0.37 8.33
N ALA A 229 9.38 0.30 7.28
CA ALA A 229 9.18 -0.91 6.49
C ALA A 229 10.32 -1.10 5.48
N SER A 230 11.38 -1.77 5.91
CA SER A 230 12.62 -2.06 5.18
C SER A 230 12.91 -3.58 5.14
N LEU A 231 14.04 -3.96 4.54
CA LEU A 231 14.48 -5.35 4.38
C LEU A 231 15.19 -5.85 5.64
N ASP A 232 14.42 -6.05 6.71
CA ASP A 232 14.91 -6.59 7.97
C ASP A 232 15.09 -8.12 7.88
N PRO A 233 16.31 -8.68 8.06
CA PRO A 233 16.54 -10.11 7.97
C PRO A 233 15.73 -10.96 8.96
N VAL A 234 15.42 -10.46 10.16
CA VAL A 234 14.58 -11.20 11.12
C VAL A 234 13.18 -11.38 10.55
N VAL A 235 12.61 -10.33 9.98
CA VAL A 235 11.26 -10.37 9.39
C VAL A 235 11.25 -11.22 8.12
N VAL A 236 12.27 -11.12 7.26
CA VAL A 236 12.43 -12.01 6.09
C VAL A 236 12.49 -13.45 6.56
N GLY A 237 13.31 -13.78 7.56
CA GLY A 237 13.42 -15.12 8.12
C GLY A 237 12.09 -15.64 8.67
N ALA A 238 11.36 -14.81 9.40
CA ALA A 238 10.04 -15.14 9.95
C ALA A 238 9.01 -15.42 8.84
N HIS A 239 9.00 -14.59 7.78
CA HIS A 239 8.18 -14.85 6.60
C HIS A 239 8.53 -16.20 5.97
N LEU A 240 9.82 -16.49 5.78
CA LEU A 240 10.25 -17.77 5.23
C LEU A 240 9.88 -18.95 6.13
N GLN A 241 9.97 -18.79 7.46
CA GLN A 241 9.50 -19.82 8.39
C GLN A 241 7.98 -20.05 8.27
N ALA A 242 7.21 -18.97 8.14
CA ALA A 242 5.78 -19.08 7.90
C ALA A 242 5.47 -19.78 6.57
N VAL A 243 6.26 -19.51 5.53
CA VAL A 243 6.13 -20.17 4.23
C VAL A 243 6.43 -21.67 4.32
N ASP A 244 7.46 -22.08 5.04
CA ASP A 244 7.72 -23.50 5.32
C ASP A 244 6.54 -24.17 6.05
N GLY A 245 5.83 -23.41 6.88
CA GLY A 245 4.60 -23.81 7.57
C GLY A 245 3.32 -23.77 6.71
N GLY A 246 3.41 -23.43 5.42
CA GLY A 246 2.29 -23.41 4.48
C GLY A 246 1.68 -22.03 4.21
N ALA A 247 2.19 -20.96 4.83
CA ALA A 247 1.76 -19.61 4.48
C ALA A 247 2.24 -19.22 3.07
N SER A 248 1.50 -18.35 2.41
CA SER A 248 1.92 -17.69 1.16
C SER A 248 2.05 -16.19 1.30
N MET A 249 1.59 -15.66 2.44
CA MET A 249 1.70 -14.27 2.80
C MET A 249 2.02 -14.11 4.29
N SER A 250 2.67 -13.01 4.65
CA SER A 250 2.79 -12.56 6.03
C SER A 250 2.45 -11.08 6.13
N VAL A 251 1.85 -10.65 7.24
CA VAL A 251 1.52 -9.25 7.48
C VAL A 251 2.20 -8.79 8.77
N GLU A 252 2.92 -7.69 8.69
CA GLU A 252 3.48 -7.05 9.87
C GLU A 252 2.39 -6.29 10.61
N VAL A 253 2.31 -6.53 11.92
CA VAL A 253 1.34 -5.90 12.80
C VAL A 253 2.04 -5.33 14.01
N VAL A 254 1.46 -4.31 14.60
CA VAL A 254 1.98 -3.68 15.82
C VAL A 254 0.90 -3.69 16.89
N ARG A 255 1.29 -3.49 18.16
CA ARG A 255 0.29 -3.24 19.20
C ARG A 255 -0.45 -1.94 18.88
N ARG A 256 -1.78 -2.02 18.94
CA ARG A 256 -2.68 -0.87 18.79
C ARG A 256 -2.43 0.12 19.91
N GLU A 257 -2.26 1.38 19.55
CA GLU A 257 -2.21 2.51 20.48
C GLU A 257 -3.51 3.31 20.42
N ALA A 258 -3.77 4.12 21.46
CA ALA A 258 -4.92 5.01 21.47
C ALA A 258 -4.83 6.02 20.32
N GLY A 259 -5.90 6.14 19.53
CA GLY A 259 -5.95 7.02 18.36
C GLY A 259 -5.61 6.34 17.03
N ASP A 260 -5.18 5.08 17.04
CA ASP A 260 -4.98 4.30 15.81
C ASP A 260 -6.30 4.12 15.04
N ALA A 261 -6.42 4.82 13.92
CA ALA A 261 -7.50 4.66 12.96
C ALA A 261 -7.02 3.79 11.80
N GLY A 262 -7.61 2.59 11.65
CA GLY A 262 -7.22 1.63 10.62
C GLY A 262 -7.53 0.19 10.98
N GLY A 263 -7.31 -0.71 10.04
CA GLY A 263 -7.60 -2.12 10.18
C GLY A 263 -6.89 -2.84 11.32
N CYS A 264 -7.41 -4.01 11.64
CA CYS A 264 -6.87 -4.94 12.63
C CYS A 264 -6.74 -6.34 12.06
N VAL A 265 -6.07 -7.22 12.79
CA VAL A 265 -6.22 -8.66 12.58
C VAL A 265 -7.41 -9.17 13.39
N ALA A 266 -8.30 -9.90 12.74
CA ALA A 266 -9.41 -10.59 13.38
C ALA A 266 -9.67 -11.94 12.69
N VAL A 267 -10.38 -12.83 13.36
CA VAL A 267 -10.82 -14.12 12.83
C VAL A 267 -12.23 -13.96 12.30
N LEU A 268 -12.38 -14.21 11.00
CA LEU A 268 -13.65 -14.22 10.32
C LEU A 268 -14.47 -15.46 10.72
N ASP A 269 -15.73 -15.37 10.34
CA ASP A 269 -16.80 -16.34 10.47
C ASP A 269 -16.48 -17.80 10.10
N ASP A 270 -15.61 -17.97 9.12
CA ASP A 270 -15.16 -19.25 8.57
C ASP A 270 -13.88 -19.77 9.26
N GLY A 271 -13.39 -19.06 10.28
CA GLY A 271 -12.16 -19.36 11.00
C GLY A 271 -10.91 -18.72 10.39
N THR A 272 -11.03 -17.98 9.28
CA THR A 272 -9.89 -17.34 8.62
C THR A 272 -9.42 -16.13 9.42
N ALA A 273 -8.18 -16.14 9.90
CA ALA A 273 -7.54 -14.93 10.38
C ALA A 273 -7.24 -14.00 9.20
N ALA A 274 -7.76 -12.77 9.24
CA ALA A 274 -7.68 -11.80 8.15
C ALA A 274 -7.41 -10.38 8.67
N ILE A 275 -6.89 -9.53 7.79
CA ILE A 275 -6.90 -8.08 7.98
C ILE A 275 -8.30 -7.55 7.67
N VAL A 276 -8.91 -6.92 8.66
CA VAL A 276 -10.23 -6.31 8.56
C VAL A 276 -10.10 -4.80 8.78
N GLU A 277 -10.45 -4.00 7.78
CA GLU A 277 -10.46 -2.56 7.93
C GLU A 277 -11.54 -2.09 8.91
N ALA A 278 -11.27 -1.00 9.64
CA ALA A 278 -12.17 -0.49 10.67
C ALA A 278 -13.58 -0.18 10.13
N PHE A 279 -13.70 0.36 8.90
CA PHE A 279 -15.00 0.66 8.30
C PHE A 279 -15.81 -0.59 7.93
N ARG A 280 -15.17 -1.78 7.89
CA ARG A 280 -15.84 -3.06 7.68
C ARG A 280 -16.36 -3.67 8.96
N LEU A 281 -15.94 -3.18 10.13
CA LEU A 281 -16.52 -3.67 11.39
C LEU A 281 -17.97 -3.21 11.52
N PRO A 282 -18.86 -4.05 12.11
CA PRO A 282 -20.20 -3.62 12.46
C PRO A 282 -20.20 -2.36 13.36
N GLU A 283 -21.30 -1.62 13.34
CA GLU A 283 -21.45 -0.45 14.21
C GLU A 283 -21.41 -0.82 15.69
N GLY A 284 -20.79 0.05 16.50
CA GLY A 284 -20.64 -0.16 17.94
C GLY A 284 -19.53 -1.14 18.34
N VAL A 285 -18.84 -1.77 17.39
CA VAL A 285 -17.68 -2.63 17.70
C VAL A 285 -16.48 -1.76 18.09
N ASP A 286 -15.98 -1.97 19.30
CA ASP A 286 -14.77 -1.29 19.80
C ASP A 286 -13.50 -1.91 19.20
N LEU A 287 -12.69 -1.06 18.54
CA LEU A 287 -11.39 -1.44 17.98
C LEU A 287 -10.39 -1.88 19.05
N ALA A 288 -10.57 -1.46 20.31
CA ALA A 288 -9.72 -1.87 21.43
C ALA A 288 -9.76 -3.39 21.68
N HIS A 289 -10.82 -4.08 21.24
CA HIS A 289 -10.89 -5.55 21.31
C HIS A 289 -9.92 -6.26 20.35
N TYR A 290 -9.35 -5.54 19.38
CA TYR A 290 -8.41 -6.10 18.39
C TYR A 290 -7.04 -5.44 18.58
N PRO A 291 -6.15 -6.04 19.41
CA PRO A 291 -4.92 -5.40 19.85
C PRO A 291 -3.83 -5.32 18.78
N HIS A 292 -4.00 -5.97 17.63
CA HIS A 292 -3.01 -6.00 16.55
C HIS A 292 -3.48 -5.10 15.40
N PHE A 293 -2.76 -4.00 15.22
CA PHE A 293 -3.01 -2.98 14.21
C PHE A 293 -2.29 -3.32 12.89
N ASN A 294 -2.97 -3.11 11.77
CA ASN A 294 -2.43 -3.36 10.44
C ASN A 294 -1.43 -2.26 10.03
N THR A 295 -0.17 -2.62 9.80
CA THR A 295 0.84 -1.66 9.30
C THR A 295 0.75 -1.40 7.79
N ASN A 296 -0.03 -2.22 7.07
CA ASN A 296 -0.05 -2.33 5.61
C ASN A 296 1.35 -2.63 5.01
N THR A 297 2.15 -3.40 5.73
CA THR A 297 3.42 -3.99 5.27
C THR A 297 3.24 -5.49 5.16
N LEU A 298 3.40 -6.01 3.95
CA LEU A 298 3.10 -7.40 3.61
C LEU A 298 4.32 -8.06 2.97
N TRP A 299 4.46 -9.36 3.20
CA TRP A 299 5.44 -10.22 2.55
C TRP A 299 4.70 -11.29 1.79
N LEU A 300 4.88 -11.38 0.48
CA LEU A 300 4.18 -12.36 -0.35
C LEU A 300 5.19 -13.24 -1.06
N ARG A 301 4.88 -14.53 -1.20
CA ARG A 301 5.55 -15.34 -2.21
C ARG A 301 5.24 -14.78 -3.60
N ALA A 302 6.22 -14.77 -4.49
CA ALA A 302 6.07 -14.23 -5.84
C ALA A 302 4.97 -14.98 -6.62
N ASP A 303 4.82 -16.30 -6.42
CA ASP A 303 3.76 -17.10 -7.05
C ASP A 303 2.35 -16.77 -6.55
N ALA A 304 2.19 -16.15 -5.38
CA ALA A 304 0.90 -15.68 -4.90
C ALA A 304 0.30 -14.58 -5.81
N PHE A 305 1.14 -13.84 -6.54
CA PHE A 305 0.71 -12.84 -7.53
C PHE A 305 0.34 -13.44 -8.89
N ASP A 306 0.70 -14.70 -9.16
CA ASP A 306 0.48 -15.31 -10.48
C ASP A 306 -0.99 -15.75 -10.68
N ARG A 307 -1.75 -15.80 -9.59
CA ARG A 307 -3.19 -16.09 -9.61
C ARG A 307 -4.03 -14.86 -9.30
N GLU A 308 -5.28 -14.89 -9.75
CA GLU A 308 -6.25 -13.90 -9.34
C GLU A 308 -6.64 -14.11 -7.86
N ILE A 309 -6.58 -13.04 -7.08
CA ILE A 309 -7.04 -13.02 -5.68
C ILE A 309 -8.37 -12.26 -5.67
N PRO A 310 -9.48 -12.88 -5.24
CA PRO A 310 -10.80 -12.27 -5.28
C PRO A 310 -10.88 -11.17 -4.22
N LEU A 311 -10.66 -9.92 -4.63
CA LEU A 311 -10.86 -8.76 -3.76
C LEU A 311 -12.24 -8.14 -4.01
N THR A 312 -12.90 -7.74 -2.93
CA THR A 312 -14.13 -6.96 -2.96
C THR A 312 -13.83 -5.52 -3.38
N TRP A 313 -14.75 -4.96 -4.16
CA TRP A 313 -14.80 -3.53 -4.41
C TRP A 313 -15.52 -2.84 -3.26
N PHE A 314 -14.90 -1.82 -2.68
CA PHE A 314 -15.48 -0.98 -1.64
C PHE A 314 -15.87 0.37 -2.22
N ALA A 315 -17.11 0.79 -1.97
CA ALA A 315 -17.54 2.16 -2.26
C ALA A 315 -17.09 3.10 -1.14
N VAL A 316 -16.51 4.23 -1.52
CA VAL A 316 -16.08 5.31 -0.63
C VAL A 316 -16.72 6.60 -1.09
N ARG A 317 -17.51 7.23 -0.21
CA ARG A 317 -18.09 8.55 -0.49
C ARG A 317 -17.08 9.65 -0.20
N LYS A 318 -16.95 10.59 -1.12
CA LYS A 318 -16.16 11.82 -0.96
C LYS A 318 -16.98 13.03 -1.35
N ARG A 319 -16.57 14.20 -0.87
CA ARG A 319 -17.11 15.49 -1.29
C ARG A 319 -16.00 16.25 -2.01
N ILE A 320 -16.25 16.69 -3.23
CA ILE A 320 -15.28 17.46 -4.03
C ILE A 320 -15.89 18.80 -4.40
N ASP A 321 -15.02 19.78 -4.64
CA ASP A 321 -15.45 21.07 -5.18
C ASP A 321 -15.87 20.86 -6.65
N TRP A 322 -16.98 21.45 -7.06
CA TRP A 322 -17.51 21.32 -8.42
C TRP A 322 -17.96 22.69 -8.94
N PRO A 323 -17.63 23.06 -10.19
CA PRO A 323 -17.86 24.42 -10.70
C PRO A 323 -19.35 24.75 -10.91
N ASP A 324 -20.18 23.75 -11.18
CA ASP A 324 -21.62 23.93 -11.41
C ASP A 324 -22.43 23.77 -10.12
N ALA A 325 -22.93 24.89 -9.59
CA ALA A 325 -23.71 24.91 -8.36
C ALA A 325 -25.08 24.18 -8.48
N SER A 326 -25.56 23.90 -9.69
CA SER A 326 -26.84 23.22 -9.91
C SER A 326 -26.82 21.73 -9.55
N VAL A 327 -25.62 21.13 -9.48
CA VAL A 327 -25.43 19.71 -9.14
C VAL A 327 -24.78 19.51 -7.76
N THR A 328 -24.39 20.59 -7.07
CA THR A 328 -23.79 20.54 -5.73
C THR A 328 -24.83 20.55 -4.61
N GLY A 329 -24.47 20.02 -3.43
CA GLY A 329 -25.27 20.16 -2.22
C GLY A 329 -25.24 21.57 -1.61
N GLU A 330 -25.95 21.77 -0.49
CA GLU A 330 -26.07 23.07 0.20
C GLU A 330 -24.72 23.69 0.63
N ASP A 331 -23.68 22.86 0.80
CA ASP A 331 -22.31 23.29 1.13
C ASP A 331 -21.47 23.63 -0.10
N GLY A 332 -22.07 23.62 -1.30
CA GLY A 332 -21.39 23.89 -2.57
C GLY A 332 -20.48 22.74 -3.04
N LYS A 333 -20.60 21.55 -2.46
CA LYS A 333 -19.79 20.38 -2.84
C LYS A 333 -20.61 19.30 -3.51
N LEU A 334 -19.97 18.58 -4.43
CA LEU A 334 -20.55 17.41 -5.08
C LEU A 334 -20.19 16.15 -4.29
N GLU A 335 -21.21 15.37 -3.91
CA GLU A 335 -21.01 14.03 -3.36
C GLU A 335 -20.67 13.06 -4.50
N VAL A 336 -19.59 12.31 -4.34
CA VAL A 336 -19.07 11.38 -5.34
C VAL A 336 -18.72 10.05 -4.69
N VAL A 337 -18.80 8.98 -5.46
CA VAL A 337 -18.40 7.63 -5.09
C VAL A 337 -17.11 7.27 -5.80
N GLN A 338 -16.16 6.78 -5.02
CA GLN A 338 -14.93 6.16 -5.49
C GLN A 338 -14.96 4.67 -5.18
N LEU A 339 -14.34 3.89 -6.05
CA LEU A 339 -14.32 2.45 -5.97
C LEU A 339 -12.88 2.00 -5.71
N GLU A 340 -12.66 1.35 -4.56
CA GLU A 340 -11.33 0.97 -4.10
C GLU A 340 -11.26 -0.52 -3.76
N ARG A 341 -10.08 -1.11 -3.92
CA ARG A 341 -9.72 -2.45 -3.44
C ARG A 341 -8.54 -2.34 -2.49
N LEU A 342 -8.51 -3.20 -1.48
CA LEU A 342 -7.55 -3.12 -0.40
C LEU A 342 -6.68 -4.38 -0.36
N ILE A 343 -5.37 -4.19 -0.43
CA ILE A 343 -4.41 -5.31 -0.47
C ILE A 343 -4.49 -6.21 0.76
N GLY A 344 -4.82 -5.65 1.93
CA GLY A 344 -4.97 -6.40 3.17
C GLY A 344 -6.07 -7.47 3.08
N GLN A 345 -7.10 -7.25 2.26
CA GLN A 345 -8.16 -8.24 2.04
C GLN A 345 -7.66 -9.52 1.36
N ALA A 346 -6.47 -9.52 0.74
CA ALA A 346 -5.85 -10.75 0.24
C ALA A 346 -5.69 -11.82 1.34
N THR A 347 -5.60 -11.43 2.61
CA THR A 347 -5.54 -12.36 3.74
C THR A 347 -6.78 -13.24 3.89
N GLU A 348 -7.92 -12.84 3.32
CA GLU A 348 -9.15 -13.65 3.32
C GLU A 348 -9.06 -14.87 2.38
N ALA A 349 -8.20 -14.81 1.37
CA ALA A 349 -8.10 -15.83 0.33
C ALA A 349 -6.69 -16.47 0.22
N VAL A 350 -5.69 -15.88 0.86
CA VAL A 350 -4.30 -16.34 0.84
C VAL A 350 -3.90 -16.80 2.24
N PRO A 351 -3.41 -18.05 2.40
CA PRO A 351 -2.88 -18.51 3.69
C PRO A 351 -1.84 -17.54 4.24
N SER A 352 -2.12 -16.97 5.42
CA SER A 352 -1.39 -15.82 5.95
C SER A 352 -0.88 -16.07 7.36
N ALA A 353 0.32 -15.56 7.64
CA ALA A 353 0.86 -15.45 8.98
C ALA A 353 0.92 -13.99 9.44
N TYR A 354 0.91 -13.76 10.74
CA TYR A 354 0.99 -12.42 11.32
C TYR A 354 2.25 -12.31 12.16
N LEU A 355 2.99 -11.22 11.96
CA LEU A 355 4.28 -10.96 12.58
C LEU A 355 4.15 -9.71 13.45
N GLU A 356 4.16 -9.86 14.77
CA GLU A 356 4.15 -8.70 15.67
C GLU A 356 5.55 -8.09 15.73
N VAL A 357 5.68 -6.86 15.25
CA VAL A 357 6.97 -6.16 15.14
C VAL A 357 7.06 -4.96 16.09
N ASP A 358 8.29 -4.47 16.30
CA ASP A 358 8.50 -3.23 17.06
C ASP A 358 7.95 -2.03 16.29
N ARG A 359 6.94 -1.38 16.88
CA ARG A 359 6.26 -0.22 16.33
C ARG A 359 7.21 0.91 15.97
N ARG A 360 8.17 1.24 16.85
CA ARG A 360 9.07 2.39 16.65
C ARG A 360 10.13 2.14 15.58
N ALA A 361 10.41 0.88 15.28
CA ALA A 361 11.36 0.51 14.24
C ALA A 361 10.69 0.26 12.88
N ARG A 362 9.47 -0.31 12.89
CA ARG A 362 8.82 -0.86 11.69
C ARG A 362 7.60 -0.08 11.20
N PHE A 363 6.98 0.74 12.05
CA PHE A 363 5.74 1.42 11.74
C PHE A 363 5.82 2.92 12.09
N CYS A 364 6.41 3.67 11.16
CA CYS A 364 6.65 5.10 11.29
C CYS A 364 6.00 5.88 10.12
N PRO A 365 4.66 5.79 9.95
CA PRO A 365 4.01 6.45 8.83
C PRO A 365 3.86 7.96 9.04
N ILE A 366 4.23 8.76 8.05
CA ILE A 366 3.94 10.20 8.06
C ILE A 366 2.65 10.46 7.29
N LYS A 367 1.57 10.88 7.96
CA LYS A 367 0.25 11.05 7.33
C LYS A 367 -0.08 12.50 7.01
N VAL A 368 0.41 13.45 7.81
CA VAL A 368 0.21 14.89 7.62
C VAL A 368 1.54 15.65 7.68
N ARG A 369 1.56 16.89 7.23
CA ARG A 369 2.78 17.69 7.11
C ARG A 369 3.39 18.02 8.47
N GLU A 370 2.56 18.20 9.48
CA GLU A 370 2.95 18.43 10.87
C GLU A 370 3.74 17.24 11.45
N ASP A 371 3.55 16.03 10.93
CA ASP A 371 4.29 14.85 11.39
C ASP A 371 5.76 14.92 10.95
N LEU A 372 6.09 15.61 9.84
CA LEU A 372 7.47 15.74 9.37
C LEU A 372 8.37 16.45 10.40
N SER A 373 7.85 17.50 11.05
CA SER A 373 8.62 18.24 12.05
C SER A 373 8.66 17.51 13.39
N LYS A 374 7.55 16.88 13.81
CA LYS A 374 7.49 16.07 15.03
C LYS A 374 8.47 14.89 14.99
N GLU A 375 8.59 14.27 13.82
CA GLU A 375 9.40 13.07 13.59
C GLU A 375 10.77 13.37 12.95
N ALA A 376 11.20 14.64 12.93
CA ALA A 376 12.37 15.08 12.17
C ALA A 376 13.68 14.33 12.53
N GLU A 377 13.88 14.01 13.81
CA GLU A 377 15.06 13.26 14.26
C GLU A 377 15.08 11.83 13.69
N MET A 378 13.94 11.14 13.77
CA MET A 378 13.76 9.80 13.22
C MET A 378 13.89 9.79 11.69
N LEU A 379 13.25 10.75 11.00
CA LEU A 379 13.33 10.85 9.53
C LEU A 379 14.76 11.12 9.07
N ARG A 380 15.51 11.96 9.78
CA ARG A 380 16.94 12.19 9.51
C ARG A 380 17.78 10.95 9.78
N ALA A 381 17.47 10.17 10.82
CA ALA A 381 18.14 8.89 11.07
C ALA A 381 17.93 7.90 9.92
N PHE A 382 16.68 7.71 9.46
CA PHE A 382 16.40 6.88 8.29
C PHE A 382 17.12 7.36 7.03
N ALA A 383 17.15 8.67 6.78
CA ALA A 383 17.84 9.23 5.63
C ALA A 383 19.36 9.02 5.67
N ARG A 384 19.98 9.07 6.86
CA ARG A 384 21.41 8.78 7.06
C ARG A 384 21.73 7.30 6.86
N GLU A 385 20.95 6.42 7.48
CA GLU A 385 21.09 4.96 7.30
C GLU A 385 20.92 4.54 5.84
N ALA A 386 20.01 5.21 5.12
CA ALA A 386 19.81 5.03 3.69
C ALA A 386 20.94 5.64 2.84
N GLY A 387 21.88 6.40 3.41
CA GLY A 387 22.94 7.09 2.69
C GLY A 387 22.42 8.15 1.71
N VAL A 388 21.35 8.85 2.09
CA VAL A 388 20.71 9.92 1.30
C VAL A 388 21.12 11.31 1.79
N VAL A 389 21.48 11.42 3.07
CA VAL A 389 22.04 12.63 3.69
C VAL A 389 23.29 12.28 4.49
N GLY A 390 24.14 13.29 4.75
CA GLY A 390 25.41 13.15 5.47
C GLY A 390 25.31 13.10 7.00
#